data_AF-A0A932IZ14-F1
#
_entry.id   AF-A0A932IZ14-F1
#
_cell.length_a   1.000
_cell.length_b   1.000
_cell.length_c   1.000
_cell.angle_alpha   90.00
_cell.angle_beta   90.00
_cell.angle_gamma   90.00
#
_symmetry.space_group_name_H-M   'P 1'
#
loop_
_entity.id
_entity.type
_entity.pdbx_description
1 polymer ?
#
loop_
_entity_poly.entity_id
_entity_poly.type
_entity_poly.pdbx_seq_one_letter_code
_entity_poly.pdbx_strand_id
1 'polypeptide(L)'
;MLATVKHECANTWQPIAEYGKGKGLKYGVSVNVDGPEGQTLSNVYYGRGYVQLTWDYNYKKMDQALGLSGQQSSMYWYPDNALNADIAYRIMSYGMQHGSFTGKKLADYINASECDYVNARRIINGTDQASVIAGYAENIEYLLRFFNVA
;
A
#
# COMPACT_ATOMS: atom_id res chain seq x y z
N MET A 1 9.17 4.39 3.78
CA MET A 1 7.71 4.23 4.06
C MET A 1 7.01 5.59 4.17
N LEU A 2 7.40 6.49 5.10
CA LEU A 2 6.74 7.80 5.25
C LEU A 2 6.76 8.66 3.97
N ALA A 3 7.87 8.64 3.22
CA ALA A 3 7.95 9.31 1.92
C ALA A 3 6.92 8.78 0.90
N THR A 4 6.67 7.47 0.89
CA THR A 4 5.61 6.84 0.10
C THR A 4 4.24 7.36 0.53
N VAL A 5 3.93 7.36 1.83
CA VAL A 5 2.67 7.90 2.36
C VAL A 5 2.46 9.34 1.93
N LYS A 6 3.49 10.19 2.07
CA LYS A 6 3.43 11.59 1.65
C LYS A 6 3.04 11.73 0.19
N HIS A 7 3.65 10.93 -0.69
CA HIS A 7 3.41 11.00 -2.12
C HIS A 7 2.04 10.42 -2.51
N GLU A 8 1.79 9.16 -2.14
CA GLU A 8 0.59 8.41 -2.54
C GLU A 8 -0.70 8.98 -1.92
N CYS A 9 -0.60 9.64 -0.77
CA CYS A 9 -1.76 10.23 -0.08
C CYS A 9 -1.87 11.73 -0.28
N ALA A 10 -1.23 12.29 -1.31
CA ALA A 10 -1.27 13.74 -1.62
C ALA A 10 -0.97 14.63 -0.41
N ASN A 11 0.01 14.22 0.42
CA ASN A 11 0.45 14.90 1.64
C ASN A 11 -0.64 15.07 2.73
N THR A 12 -1.74 14.34 2.67
CA THR A 12 -2.78 14.33 3.72
C THR A 12 -2.41 13.46 4.92
N TRP A 13 -1.48 12.53 4.73
CA TRP A 13 -1.07 11.52 5.74
C TRP A 13 -2.22 10.61 6.20
N GLN A 14 -3.29 10.51 5.40
CA GLN A 14 -4.42 9.63 5.64
C GLN A 14 -4.54 8.60 4.51
N PRO A 15 -5.03 7.37 4.79
CA PRO A 15 -5.40 6.44 3.73
C PRO A 15 -6.45 7.07 2.82
N ILE A 16 -6.23 7.09 1.51
CA ILE A 16 -7.18 7.66 0.54
C ILE A 16 -7.67 6.63 -0.46
N ALA A 17 -8.85 6.89 -1.00
CA ALA A 17 -9.38 6.20 -2.17
C ALA A 17 -8.91 6.89 -3.45
N GLU A 18 -8.57 6.09 -4.47
CA GLU A 18 -8.24 6.57 -5.80
C GLU A 18 -9.37 7.44 -6.37
N TYR A 19 -9.00 8.62 -6.88
CA TYR A 19 -9.93 9.48 -7.59
C TYR A 19 -10.46 8.77 -8.84
N GLY A 20 -11.78 8.84 -9.07
CA GLY A 20 -12.40 8.14 -10.20
C GLY A 20 -12.60 6.63 -9.97
N LYS A 21 -12.11 6.07 -8.86
CA LYS A 21 -12.42 4.70 -8.39
C LYS A 21 -12.22 3.63 -9.48
N GLY A 22 -11.12 3.73 -10.24
CA GLY A 22 -10.79 2.79 -11.32
C GLY A 22 -11.64 2.94 -12.59
N LYS A 23 -12.47 3.97 -12.74
CA LYS A 23 -13.33 4.14 -13.93
C LYS A 23 -12.49 4.12 -15.22
N GLY A 24 -12.82 3.20 -16.11
CA GLY A 24 -12.12 3.00 -17.40
C GLY A 24 -10.86 2.14 -17.31
N LEU A 25 -10.49 1.67 -16.12
CA LEU A 25 -9.35 0.80 -15.88
C LEU A 25 -9.81 -0.64 -15.66
N LYS A 26 -8.92 -1.59 -15.98
CA LYS A 26 -9.24 -3.04 -15.89
C LYS A 26 -9.64 -3.48 -14.48
N TYR A 27 -9.02 -2.91 -13.44
CA TYR A 27 -9.34 -3.19 -12.04
C TYR A 27 -10.56 -2.41 -11.51
N GLY A 28 -11.13 -1.50 -12.31
CA GLY A 28 -12.35 -0.77 -11.99
C GLY A 28 -13.64 -1.51 -12.36
N VAL A 29 -13.52 -2.75 -12.84
CA VAL A 29 -14.66 -3.63 -13.13
C VAL A 29 -15.04 -4.38 -11.86
N SER A 30 -16.34 -4.55 -11.64
CA SER A 30 -16.86 -5.32 -10.51
C SER A 30 -16.50 -6.80 -10.62
N VAL A 31 -16.02 -7.38 -9.53
CA VAL A 31 -15.73 -8.79 -9.36
C VAL A 31 -16.69 -9.36 -8.33
N ASN A 32 -17.31 -10.48 -8.65
CA ASN A 32 -18.17 -11.20 -7.73
C ASN A 32 -17.33 -12.11 -6.83
N VAL A 33 -17.56 -12.06 -5.52
CA VAL A 33 -16.87 -12.88 -4.53
C VAL A 33 -17.88 -13.54 -3.59
N ASP A 34 -17.57 -14.76 -3.17
CA ASP A 34 -18.40 -15.48 -2.18
C ASP A 34 -18.18 -14.86 -0.80
N GLY A 35 -19.26 -14.33 -0.24
CA GLY A 35 -19.30 -13.67 1.05
C GLY A 35 -19.37 -14.65 2.23
N PRO A 36 -19.27 -14.13 3.46
CA PRO A 36 -19.18 -14.93 4.69
C PRO A 36 -20.37 -15.86 4.96
N GLU A 37 -21.55 -15.49 4.48
CA GLU A 37 -22.82 -16.19 4.74
C GLU A 37 -23.35 -16.88 3.48
N GLY A 38 -22.49 -17.10 2.48
CA GLY A 38 -22.86 -17.71 1.20
C GLY A 38 -23.56 -16.75 0.22
N GLN A 39 -23.63 -15.45 0.54
CA GLN A 39 -24.09 -14.42 -0.39
C GLN A 39 -23.01 -14.06 -1.41
N THR A 40 -23.39 -13.71 -2.63
CA THR A 40 -22.45 -13.13 -3.59
C THR A 40 -22.30 -11.62 -3.33
N LEU A 41 -21.07 -11.16 -3.08
CA LEU A 41 -20.73 -9.74 -2.98
C LEU A 41 -20.17 -9.26 -4.32
N SER A 42 -20.56 -8.07 -4.78
CA SER A 42 -20.02 -7.46 -5.99
C SER A 42 -19.13 -6.28 -5.63
N ASN A 43 -17.82 -6.44 -5.84
CA ASN A 43 -16.78 -5.53 -5.33
C ASN A 43 -15.95 -4.93 -6.45
N VAL A 44 -15.52 -3.67 -6.29
CA VAL A 44 -14.55 -3.02 -7.18
C VAL A 44 -13.25 -2.73 -6.42
N TYR A 45 -12.14 -3.25 -6.93
CA TYR A 45 -10.83 -3.22 -6.28
C TYR A 45 -9.92 -2.14 -6.87
N TYR A 46 -10.42 -0.89 -6.86
CA TYR A 46 -9.63 0.32 -7.15
C TYR A 46 -8.68 0.68 -6.01
N GLY A 47 -7.75 1.60 -6.26
CA GLY A 47 -6.69 2.02 -5.35
C GLY A 47 -7.21 2.47 -3.99
N ARG A 48 -6.75 1.84 -2.91
CA ARG A 48 -7.00 2.32 -1.54
C ARG A 48 -5.74 2.26 -0.68
N GLY A 49 -5.72 3.11 0.34
CA GLY A 49 -4.72 3.06 1.41
C GLY A 49 -3.42 3.80 1.08
N TYR A 50 -2.42 3.62 1.95
CA TYR A 50 -1.13 4.32 1.87
C TYR A 50 -0.27 3.99 0.66
N VAL A 51 -0.60 2.91 -0.05
CA VAL A 51 0.14 2.41 -1.22
C VAL A 51 -0.74 2.23 -2.45
N GLN A 52 -1.98 2.73 -2.40
CA GLN A 52 -2.96 2.58 -3.49
C GLN A 52 -3.08 1.13 -3.99
N LEU A 53 -3.41 0.20 -3.08
CA LEU A 53 -3.60 -1.22 -3.42
C LEU A 53 -4.73 -1.35 -4.44
N THR A 54 -4.45 -1.98 -5.58
CA THR A 54 -5.39 -2.20 -6.70
C THR A 54 -5.48 -3.69 -7.01
N TRP A 55 -6.53 -4.10 -7.73
CA TRP A 55 -6.80 -5.48 -8.18
C TRP A 55 -7.28 -6.45 -7.10
N ASP A 56 -8.30 -7.23 -7.42
CA ASP A 56 -8.92 -8.23 -6.54
C ASP A 56 -7.91 -9.25 -6.00
N TYR A 57 -7.00 -9.74 -6.86
CA TYR A 57 -6.00 -10.72 -6.46
C TYR A 57 -4.99 -10.17 -5.45
N ASN A 58 -4.65 -8.87 -5.52
CA ASN A 58 -3.75 -8.24 -4.55
C ASN A 58 -4.46 -8.04 -3.20
N TYR A 59 -5.73 -7.62 -3.23
CA TYR A 59 -6.55 -7.56 -2.03
C TYR A 59 -6.64 -8.93 -1.37
N LYS A 60 -6.95 -9.98 -2.13
CA LYS A 60 -7.01 -11.36 -1.63
C LYS A 60 -5.69 -11.83 -1.02
N LYS A 61 -4.58 -11.59 -1.72
CA LYS A 61 -3.24 -11.99 -1.26
C LYS A 61 -2.87 -11.28 0.05
N MET A 62 -3.09 -9.97 0.14
CA MET A 62 -2.80 -9.21 1.35
C MET A 62 -3.75 -9.59 2.49
N ASP A 63 -5.00 -9.92 2.18
CA ASP A 63 -6.02 -10.28 3.15
C ASP A 63 -5.64 -11.59 3.86
N GLN A 64 -5.20 -12.57 3.08
CA GLN A 64 -4.63 -13.82 3.57
C GLN A 64 -3.34 -13.59 4.36
N ALA A 65 -2.41 -12.79 3.82
CA ALA A 65 -1.12 -12.54 4.43
C ALA A 65 -1.21 -11.83 5.79
N LEU A 66 -2.23 -10.97 5.96
CA LEU A 66 -2.49 -10.26 7.21
C LEU A 66 -3.41 -11.02 8.16
N GLY A 67 -3.86 -12.23 7.79
CA GLY A 67 -4.75 -13.06 8.59
C GLY A 67 -6.14 -12.45 8.79
N LEU A 68 -6.66 -11.75 7.77
CA LEU A 68 -7.97 -11.08 7.80
C LEU A 68 -9.06 -11.91 7.09
N SER A 69 -8.68 -12.96 6.38
CA SER A 69 -9.62 -13.82 5.66
C SER A 69 -10.63 -14.44 6.61
N GLY A 70 -11.91 -14.38 6.22
CA GLY A 70 -13.00 -14.88 7.05
C GLY A 70 -13.52 -13.88 8.10
N GLN A 71 -12.94 -12.69 8.21
CA GLN A 71 -13.29 -11.73 9.25
C GLN A 71 -14.03 -10.50 8.70
N GLN A 72 -14.70 -9.76 9.58
CA GLN A 72 -15.33 -8.48 9.23
C GLN A 72 -14.31 -7.40 8.81
N SER A 73 -13.05 -7.57 9.23
CA SER A 73 -11.91 -6.77 8.81
C SER A 73 -11.35 -7.17 7.44
N SER A 74 -11.89 -8.22 6.80
CA SER A 74 -11.44 -8.65 5.47
C SER A 74 -11.59 -7.52 4.46
N MET A 75 -10.49 -7.12 3.82
CA MET A 75 -10.55 -6.22 2.69
C MET A 75 -10.83 -6.94 1.37
N TYR A 76 -10.72 -8.27 1.33
CA TYR A 76 -11.20 -9.00 0.16
C TYR A 76 -12.72 -9.01 0.09
N TRP A 77 -13.42 -9.24 1.21
CA TRP A 77 -14.89 -9.12 1.24
C TRP A 77 -15.38 -7.68 1.28
N TYR A 78 -14.69 -6.81 2.04
CA TYR A 78 -15.07 -5.42 2.22
C TYR A 78 -13.91 -4.48 1.86
N PRO A 79 -13.70 -4.15 0.57
CA PRO A 79 -12.52 -3.42 0.09
C PRO A 79 -12.23 -2.09 0.80
N ASP A 80 -13.27 -1.42 1.31
CA ASP A 80 -13.13 -0.16 2.04
C ASP A 80 -12.40 -0.32 3.39
N ASN A 81 -12.26 -1.54 3.93
CA ASN A 81 -11.39 -1.81 5.07
C ASN A 81 -9.92 -1.44 4.78
N ALA A 82 -9.48 -1.42 3.53
CA ALA A 82 -8.14 -0.92 3.16
C ALA A 82 -7.97 0.60 3.35
N LEU A 83 -9.03 1.34 3.68
CA LEU A 83 -8.98 2.75 4.10
C LEU A 83 -8.88 2.91 5.62
N ASN A 84 -9.06 1.84 6.39
CA ASN A 84 -8.77 1.89 7.83
C ASN A 84 -7.26 2.07 8.04
N ALA A 85 -6.86 3.02 8.90
CA ALA A 85 -5.44 3.37 9.07
C ALA A 85 -4.56 2.21 9.59
N ASP A 86 -5.07 1.36 10.47
CA ASP A 86 -4.35 0.17 10.96
C ASP A 86 -4.13 -0.84 9.83
N ILE A 87 -5.19 -1.17 9.11
CA ILE A 87 -5.14 -2.12 8.00
C ILE A 87 -4.25 -1.57 6.87
N ALA A 88 -4.39 -0.30 6.51
CA ALA A 88 -3.57 0.36 5.50
C ALA A 88 -2.08 0.34 5.86
N TYR A 89 -1.75 0.60 7.14
CA TYR A 89 -0.37 0.50 7.63
C TYR A 89 0.16 -0.92 7.56
N ARG A 90 -0.64 -1.92 7.98
CA ARG A 90 -0.28 -3.33 7.89
C ARG A 90 -0.07 -3.78 6.45
N ILE A 91 -0.91 -3.35 5.51
CA ILE A 91 -0.76 -3.60 4.07
C ILE A 91 0.58 -3.04 3.58
N MET A 92 0.85 -1.76 3.83
CA MET A 92 2.10 -1.11 3.42
C MET A 92 3.31 -1.81 4.02
N SER A 93 3.34 -1.97 5.34
CA SER A 93 4.47 -2.53 6.07
C SER A 93 4.78 -3.96 5.63
N TYR A 94 3.76 -4.84 5.63
CA TYR A 94 3.94 -6.22 5.20
C TYR A 94 4.40 -6.31 3.76
N GLY A 95 3.72 -5.58 2.85
CA GLY A 95 4.03 -5.66 1.42
C GLY A 95 5.41 -5.14 1.09
N MET A 96 5.86 -4.06 1.74
CA MET A 96 7.21 -3.52 1.57
C MET A 96 8.29 -4.43 2.17
N GLN A 97 8.01 -5.12 3.27
CA GLN A 97 8.96 -6.05 3.90
C GLN A 97 9.13 -7.36 3.12
N HIS A 98 8.05 -7.86 2.52
CA HIS A 98 8.03 -9.18 1.87
C HIS A 98 8.06 -9.11 0.33
N GLY A 99 8.04 -7.90 -0.24
CA GLY A 99 8.00 -7.70 -1.68
C GLY A 99 6.68 -8.15 -2.32
N SER A 100 5.57 -8.02 -1.59
CA SER A 100 4.27 -8.56 -2.03
C SER A 100 3.67 -7.86 -3.24
N PHE A 101 4.12 -6.63 -3.55
CA PHE A 101 3.61 -5.80 -4.65
C PHE A 101 4.34 -6.07 -5.97
N THR A 102 5.67 -6.00 -5.97
CA THR A 102 6.50 -6.09 -7.20
C THR A 102 7.56 -7.20 -7.16
N GLY A 103 7.67 -7.92 -6.03
CA GLY A 103 8.78 -8.84 -5.76
C GLY A 103 10.02 -8.17 -5.17
N LYS A 104 10.06 -6.84 -5.10
CA LYS A 104 11.15 -6.08 -4.48
C LYS A 104 10.78 -5.70 -3.04
N LYS A 105 11.72 -5.86 -2.11
CA LYS A 105 11.52 -5.62 -0.67
C LYS A 105 12.44 -4.54 -0.13
N LEU A 106 12.11 -4.02 1.06
CA LEU A 106 12.92 -3.02 1.77
C LEU A 106 14.39 -3.44 1.86
N ALA A 107 14.65 -4.68 2.27
CA ALA A 107 16.02 -5.19 2.44
C ALA A 107 16.86 -5.20 1.15
N ASP A 108 16.23 -5.14 -0.03
CA ASP A 108 16.93 -5.07 -1.31
C ASP A 108 17.55 -3.68 -1.58
N TYR A 109 17.13 -2.64 -0.86
CA TYR A 109 17.54 -1.24 -1.10
C TYR A 109 17.90 -0.47 0.17
N ILE A 110 17.31 -0.84 1.30
CA ILE A 110 17.47 -0.17 2.59
C ILE A 110 17.73 -1.25 3.64
N ASN A 111 18.97 -1.31 4.11
CA ASN A 111 19.45 -2.28 5.08
C ASN A 111 20.53 -1.63 5.97
N ALA A 112 21.25 -2.43 6.76
CA ALA A 112 22.23 -1.92 7.71
C ALA A 112 23.45 -1.24 7.04
N SER A 113 23.77 -1.60 5.80
CA SER A 113 24.94 -1.13 5.06
C SER A 113 24.62 -0.22 3.86
N GLU A 114 23.37 -0.20 3.43
CA GLU A 114 22.94 0.48 2.20
C GLU A 114 21.61 1.20 2.43
N CYS A 115 21.49 2.38 1.82
CA CYS A 115 20.25 3.13 1.76
C CYS A 115 20.11 3.78 0.38
N ASP A 116 19.38 3.13 -0.52
CA ASP A 116 19.06 3.62 -1.87
C ASP A 116 17.58 3.99 -1.95
N TYR A 117 17.25 5.22 -1.56
CA TYR A 117 15.87 5.70 -1.60
C TYR A 117 15.31 5.82 -3.02
N VAL A 118 16.16 6.06 -4.03
CA VAL A 118 15.71 6.21 -5.42
C VAL A 118 15.22 4.86 -5.95
N ASN A 119 16.02 3.81 -5.83
CA ASN A 119 15.60 2.48 -6.29
C ASN A 119 14.59 1.81 -5.35
N ALA A 120 14.48 2.22 -4.09
CA ALA A 120 13.43 1.75 -3.18
C ALA A 120 12.01 2.02 -3.70
N ARG A 121 11.80 2.96 -4.63
CA ARG A 121 10.51 3.16 -5.30
C ARG A 121 9.99 1.88 -5.97
N ARG A 122 10.91 1.01 -6.41
CA ARG A 122 10.64 -0.28 -7.06
C ARG A 122 9.82 -1.25 -6.20
N ILE A 123 9.79 -1.04 -4.89
CA ILE A 123 9.00 -1.83 -3.94
C ILE A 123 7.49 -1.66 -4.19
N ILE A 124 7.06 -0.44 -4.56
CA ILE A 124 5.64 -0.11 -4.70
C ILE A 124 5.22 -0.08 -6.18
N ASN A 125 6.02 0.57 -7.03
CA ASN A 125 5.76 0.70 -8.46
C ASN A 125 7.10 0.60 -9.21
N GLY A 126 7.20 1.00 -10.48
CA GLY A 126 8.47 1.09 -11.21
C GLY A 126 9.39 2.20 -10.65
N THR A 127 9.84 3.11 -11.50
CA THR A 127 10.70 4.25 -11.10
C THR A 127 9.99 5.60 -11.23
N ASP A 128 8.67 5.58 -11.42
CA ASP A 128 7.87 6.80 -11.47
C ASP A 128 7.99 7.59 -10.16
N GLN A 129 8.26 8.90 -10.31
CA GLN A 129 8.50 9.86 -9.22
C GLN A 129 9.62 9.46 -8.24
N ALA A 130 10.51 8.53 -8.62
CA ALA A 130 11.54 7.99 -7.72
C ALA A 130 12.41 9.08 -7.06
N SER A 131 12.92 10.04 -7.85
CA SER A 131 13.75 11.13 -7.32
C SER A 131 13.00 12.06 -6.37
N VAL A 132 11.73 12.36 -6.65
CA VAL A 132 10.88 13.21 -5.78
C VAL A 132 10.64 12.52 -4.45
N ILE A 133 10.28 11.24 -4.49
CA ILE A 133 10.02 10.43 -3.29
C ILE A 133 11.31 10.23 -2.48
N ALA A 134 12.45 10.04 -3.15
CA ALA A 134 13.75 9.98 -2.49
C ALA A 134 14.07 11.28 -1.75
N GLY A 135 13.86 12.44 -2.38
CA GLY A 135 14.03 13.73 -1.71
C GLY A 135 13.11 13.91 -0.49
N TYR A 136 11.89 13.36 -0.52
CA TYR A 136 11.05 13.32 0.69
C TYR A 136 11.65 12.43 1.78
N ALA A 137 12.19 11.26 1.41
CA ALA A 137 12.78 10.33 2.35
C ALA A 137 14.02 10.91 3.05
N GLU A 138 14.91 11.54 2.29
CA GLU A 138 16.12 12.20 2.80
C GLU A 138 15.77 13.32 3.79
N ASN A 139 14.80 14.16 3.46
CA ASN A 139 14.34 15.23 4.37
C ASN A 139 13.74 14.67 5.67
N ILE A 140 12.93 13.62 5.58
CA ILE A 140 12.34 12.97 6.76
C ILE A 140 13.43 12.32 7.61
N GLU A 141 14.38 11.60 6.99
CA GLU A 141 15.51 10.99 7.69
C GLU A 141 16.34 12.06 8.43
N TYR A 142 16.67 13.15 7.76
CA TYR A 142 17.40 14.27 8.35
C TYR A 142 16.70 14.79 9.61
N LEU A 143 15.39 15.05 9.54
CA LEU A 143 14.62 15.53 10.69
C LEU A 143 14.60 14.50 11.84
N LEU A 144 14.36 13.22 11.55
CA LEU A 144 14.33 12.18 12.56
C LEU A 144 15.68 12.00 13.26
N ARG A 145 16.78 12.11 12.53
CA ARG A 145 18.13 12.06 13.10
C ARG A 145 18.44 13.31 13.92
N PHE A 146 18.07 14.49 13.44
CA PHE A 146 18.30 15.75 14.13
C PHE A 146 17.64 15.78 15.52
N PHE A 147 16.39 15.31 15.61
CA PHE A 147 15.63 15.30 16.88
C PHE A 147 15.93 14.11 17.78
N ASN A 148 16.63 13.06 17.31
CA ASN A 148 17.04 11.92 18.15
C ASN A 148 18.39 12.14 18.86
N VAL A 149 19.07 13.26 18.61
CA VAL A 149 20.37 13.60 19.21
C VAL A 149 20.26 14.82 20.14
N ALA A 150 19.04 15.37 20.31
CA ALA A 150 18.70 16.45 21.25
C ALA A 150 17.99 15.88 22.49
#